data_AF-A0A2T2U8B9-F1
#
_entry.id   AF-A0A2T2U8B9-F1
#
_cell.length_a   1.000
_cell.length_b   1.000
_cell.length_c   1.000
_cell.angle_alpha   90.00
_cell.angle_beta   90.00
_cell.angle_gamma   90.00
#
_symmetry.space_group_name_H-M   'P 1'
#
loop_
_entity.id
_entity.type
_entity.pdbx_description
1 polymer ?
#
loop_
_entity_poly.entity_id
_entity_poly.type
_entity_poly.pdbx_seq_one_letter_code
_entity_poly.pdbx_strand_id
1 'polypeptide(L)'
;MVDYAGFFPPAGLPLREAFRNYAAYRRSDDAWMLGRFVCTASHLAPLDEAASALFEENTPPFRFSVLAGRGDDPAAFLRELEHDLHRIRQFHRRHGEAVRVEAVEMHLPADLLTGDTATLNEFLRDMLAGAEDARRATPAFFLEIPLNEQAARHATFVTGALAGRDEAAFGLKLRCGGPVPADHPAPDRLSDAVLACLRQDVPFKATAGLHHPFRRYDDDAETMMHGFVNLFGGAALAAEHDLSAGELRRILSDDEPDRFAFDDDTLHWQDLSVSSEALRRVRRSVALSFGSCSFDEPRADLRALGLL
;
A
#
# COMPACT_ATOMS: atom_id res chain seq x y z
N MET A 1 7.59 -6.03 2.89
CA MET A 1 6.18 -6.32 2.48
C MET A 1 5.20 -5.53 3.33
N VAL A 2 5.33 -5.58 4.66
CA VAL A 2 4.47 -4.89 5.62
C VAL A 2 4.94 -3.45 5.82
N ASP A 3 4.25 -2.48 5.24
CA ASP A 3 4.47 -1.08 5.56
C ASP A 3 3.87 -0.81 6.95
N TYR A 4 4.74 -0.50 7.93
CA TYR A 4 4.38 -0.42 9.33
C TYR A 4 3.78 0.94 9.66
N ALA A 5 2.52 0.91 10.09
CA ALA A 5 1.67 2.07 10.34
C ALA A 5 1.23 2.17 11.81
N GLY A 6 2.08 1.76 12.76
CA GLY A 6 1.70 1.68 14.19
C GLY A 6 1.30 3.00 14.84
N PHE A 7 1.62 4.13 14.20
CA PHE A 7 1.14 5.45 14.60
C PHE A 7 -0.36 5.67 14.33
N PHE A 8 -0.93 4.95 13.36
CA PHE A 8 -2.34 5.09 12.99
C PHE A 8 -3.23 4.12 13.79
N PRO A 9 -4.53 4.45 13.97
CA PRO A 9 -5.49 3.52 14.54
C PRO A 9 -5.54 2.17 13.79
N PRO A 10 -5.88 1.07 14.47
CA PRO A 10 -6.26 1.00 15.89
C PRO A 10 -5.09 1.08 16.89
N ALA A 11 -3.85 0.79 16.49
CA ALA A 11 -2.71 0.84 17.42
C ALA A 11 -2.49 2.23 18.02
N GLY A 12 -2.53 3.27 17.19
CA GLY A 12 -2.52 4.67 17.64
C GLY A 12 -1.34 5.04 18.54
N LEU A 13 -0.19 4.39 18.36
CA LEU A 13 0.96 4.57 19.24
C LEU A 13 1.51 6.00 19.12
N PRO A 14 2.05 6.58 20.20
CA PRO A 14 2.80 7.82 20.11
C PRO A 14 3.90 7.73 19.03
N LEU A 15 4.07 8.78 18.22
CA LEU A 15 4.98 8.76 17.07
C LEU A 15 6.40 8.27 17.41
N ARG A 16 6.92 8.71 18.56
CA ARG A 16 8.24 8.28 19.07
C ARG A 16 8.30 6.78 19.38
N GLU A 17 7.24 6.24 19.95
CA GLU A 17 7.13 4.82 20.30
C GLU A 17 6.99 3.97 19.03
N ALA A 18 6.07 4.35 18.12
CA ALA A 18 5.93 3.69 16.84
C ALA A 18 7.25 3.62 16.08
N PHE A 19 8.00 4.73 16.02
CA PHE A 19 9.27 4.74 15.31
C PHE A 19 10.37 3.91 16.00
N ARG A 20 10.38 3.86 17.35
CA ARG A 20 11.29 2.96 18.08
C ARG A 20 10.97 1.49 17.80
N ASN A 21 9.69 1.12 17.75
CA ASN A 21 9.29 -0.23 17.37
C ASN A 21 9.76 -0.55 15.95
N TYR A 22 9.54 0.37 14.99
CA TYR A 22 10.07 0.22 13.64
C TYR A 22 11.59 0.01 13.62
N ALA A 23 12.35 0.81 14.35
CA ALA A 23 13.80 0.67 14.44
C ALA A 23 14.23 -0.68 15.07
N ALA A 24 13.46 -1.20 16.03
CA ALA A 24 13.69 -2.52 16.62
C ALA A 24 13.38 -3.64 15.62
N TYR A 25 12.25 -3.58 14.92
CA TYR A 25 11.84 -4.58 13.93
C TYR A 25 12.85 -4.73 12.78
N ARG A 26 13.51 -3.64 12.37
CA ARG A 26 14.60 -3.66 11.36
C ARG A 26 15.79 -4.53 11.76
N ARG A 27 15.95 -4.84 13.05
CA ARG A 27 17.01 -5.70 13.60
C ARG A 27 16.51 -7.08 14.02
N SER A 28 15.24 -7.40 13.77
CA SER A 28 14.67 -8.72 14.08
C SER A 28 14.93 -9.73 12.96
N ASP A 29 14.82 -11.02 13.28
CA ASP A 29 15.02 -12.10 12.31
C ASP A 29 14.04 -12.04 11.12
N ASP A 30 12.84 -11.46 11.34
CA ASP A 30 11.82 -11.28 10.31
C ASP A 30 11.92 -9.93 9.57
N ALA A 31 13.02 -9.19 9.70
CA ALA A 31 13.18 -7.88 9.06
C ALA A 31 12.99 -7.93 7.52
N TRP A 32 13.15 -9.09 6.90
CA TRP A 32 12.93 -9.31 5.48
C TRP A 32 11.48 -9.00 5.03
N MET A 33 10.49 -9.18 5.90
CA MET A 33 9.09 -8.87 5.59
C MET A 33 8.71 -7.43 5.94
N LEU A 34 9.55 -6.70 6.68
CA LEU A 34 9.32 -5.29 7.02
C LEU A 34 9.44 -4.40 5.78
N GLY A 35 8.50 -3.48 5.63
CA GLY A 35 8.46 -2.47 4.57
C GLY A 35 8.89 -1.09 5.08
N ARG A 36 8.15 -0.08 4.64
CA ARG A 36 8.37 1.32 5.00
C ARG A 36 7.68 1.68 6.33
N PHE A 37 8.21 2.66 7.05
CA PHE A 37 7.47 3.33 8.12
C PHE A 37 6.43 4.27 7.50
N VAL A 38 5.19 4.17 7.95
CA VAL A 38 4.08 4.98 7.43
C VAL A 38 3.80 6.14 8.38
N CYS A 39 3.81 7.37 7.85
CA CYS A 39 3.45 8.59 8.59
C CYS A 39 2.84 9.61 7.63
N THR A 40 2.24 10.69 8.14
CA THR A 40 1.85 11.81 7.27
C THR A 40 3.04 12.74 7.02
N ALA A 41 2.99 13.55 5.97
CA ALA A 41 4.02 14.53 5.66
C ALA A 41 4.22 15.55 6.80
N SER A 42 3.14 15.94 7.48
CA SER A 42 3.18 16.83 8.65
C SER A 42 3.92 16.24 9.86
N HIS A 43 4.07 14.91 9.94
CA HIS A 43 4.79 14.25 11.03
C HIS A 43 6.30 14.14 10.80
N LEU A 44 6.83 14.50 9.62
CA LEU A 44 8.27 14.39 9.34
C LEU A 44 9.12 15.28 10.26
N ALA A 45 8.68 16.50 10.55
CA ALA A 45 9.39 17.40 11.46
C ALA A 45 9.30 16.94 12.94
N PRO A 46 8.12 16.58 13.49
CA PRO A 46 8.03 15.96 14.81
C PRO A 46 8.84 14.67 14.96
N LEU A 47 8.98 13.90 13.87
CA LEU A 47 9.77 12.67 13.89
C LEU A 47 11.27 12.96 14.05
N ASP A 48 11.78 13.98 13.35
CA ASP A 48 13.16 14.43 13.50
C ASP A 48 13.48 14.80 14.97
N GLU A 49 12.59 15.57 15.63
CA GLU A 49 12.76 15.89 17.05
C GLU A 49 12.72 14.64 17.95
N ALA A 50 11.85 13.68 17.64
CA ALA A 50 11.64 12.49 18.47
C ALA A 50 12.74 11.43 18.31
N ALA A 51 13.41 11.39 17.15
CA ALA A 51 14.19 10.25 16.68
C ALA A 51 15.49 10.60 15.94
N SER A 52 15.93 11.86 15.91
CA SER A 52 17.18 12.29 15.23
C SER A 52 18.39 11.41 15.55
N ALA A 53 18.60 11.06 16.82
CA ALA A 53 19.68 10.18 17.26
C ALA A 53 19.65 8.78 16.62
N LEU A 54 18.47 8.29 16.21
CA LEU A 54 18.36 7.02 15.49
C LEU A 54 18.83 7.13 14.04
N PHE A 55 18.85 8.32 13.43
CA PHE A 55 19.29 8.49 12.04
C PHE A 55 20.83 8.55 11.91
N GLU A 56 21.56 8.85 12.98
CA GLU A 56 23.01 9.06 12.93
C GLU A 56 23.83 7.76 12.79
N GLU A 57 23.29 6.61 13.22
CA GLU A 57 24.05 5.35 13.36
C GLU A 57 23.62 4.20 12.44
N ASN A 58 22.61 4.38 11.57
CA ASN A 58 21.91 3.24 10.97
C ASN A 58 22.03 3.14 9.45
N THR A 59 22.81 2.15 9.00
CA THR A 59 22.78 1.59 7.64
C THR A 59 22.07 0.22 7.69
N PRO A 60 21.11 -0.09 6.79
CA PRO A 60 20.63 0.70 5.64
C PRO A 60 19.76 1.91 6.04
N PRO A 61 19.33 2.79 5.10
CA PRO A 61 18.43 3.91 5.40
C PRO A 61 17.10 3.49 6.02
N PHE A 62 16.51 4.36 6.84
CA PHE A 62 15.10 4.25 7.22
C PHE A 62 14.21 4.59 6.01
N ARG A 63 13.25 3.72 5.72
CA ARG A 63 12.40 3.81 4.53
C ARG A 63 11.03 4.32 4.93
N PHE A 64 10.48 5.27 4.20
CA PHE A 64 9.22 5.95 4.53
C PHE A 64 8.19 5.84 3.41
N SER A 65 6.92 5.68 3.81
CA SER A 65 5.72 5.84 3.00
C SER A 65 4.94 7.01 3.59
N VAL A 66 4.89 8.13 2.89
CA VAL A 66 4.38 9.39 3.42
C VAL A 66 2.97 9.65 2.89
N LEU A 67 2.00 9.78 3.77
CA LEU A 67 0.65 10.22 3.42
C LEU A 67 0.66 11.74 3.23
N ALA A 68 0.35 12.18 2.03
CA ALA A 68 0.12 13.57 1.70
C ALA A 68 -1.25 14.05 2.23
N GLY A 69 -1.35 15.37 2.46
CA GLY A 69 -2.57 16.06 2.78
C GLY A 69 -3.63 15.88 1.70
N ARG A 70 -4.90 15.94 2.11
CA ARG A 70 -6.04 15.84 1.20
C ARG A 70 -6.36 17.21 0.63
N GLY A 71 -6.47 17.29 -0.69
CA GLY A 71 -7.16 18.38 -1.37
C GLY A 71 -8.51 17.90 -1.90
N ASP A 72 -9.57 18.65 -1.65
CA ASP A 72 -10.92 18.27 -2.07
C ASP A 72 -11.17 18.49 -3.57
N ASP A 73 -10.40 19.38 -4.20
CA ASP A 73 -10.40 19.68 -5.63
C ASP A 73 -8.98 19.60 -6.23
N PRO A 74 -8.82 19.56 -7.57
CA PRO A 74 -7.51 19.45 -8.21
C PRO A 74 -6.53 20.57 -7.84
N ALA A 75 -6.99 21.81 -7.69
CA ALA A 75 -6.12 22.94 -7.36
C ALA A 75 -5.68 22.90 -5.89
N ALA A 76 -6.57 22.54 -4.97
CA ALA A 76 -6.26 22.31 -3.57
C ALA A 76 -5.28 21.14 -3.40
N PHE A 77 -5.49 20.06 -4.15
CA PHE A 77 -4.58 18.92 -4.16
C PHE A 77 -3.16 19.32 -4.55
N LEU A 78 -2.99 20.07 -5.65
CA LEU A 78 -1.66 20.48 -6.12
C LEU A 78 -0.95 21.38 -5.10
N ARG A 79 -1.69 22.28 -4.42
CA ARG A 79 -1.14 23.11 -3.34
C ARG A 79 -0.67 22.28 -2.13
N GLU A 80 -1.50 21.35 -1.66
CA GLU A 80 -1.11 20.48 -0.54
C GLU A 80 0.07 19.57 -0.90
N LEU A 81 0.08 19.03 -2.11
CA LEU A 81 1.21 18.25 -2.61
C LEU A 81 2.50 19.08 -2.64
N GLU A 82 2.45 20.32 -3.11
CA GLU A 82 3.62 21.21 -3.10
C GLU A 82 4.16 21.43 -1.69
N HIS A 83 3.27 21.68 -0.71
CA HIS A 83 3.65 21.83 0.69
C HIS A 83 4.30 20.54 1.26
N ASP A 84 3.74 19.38 0.94
CA ASP A 84 4.25 18.10 1.43
C ASP A 84 5.57 17.69 0.79
N LEU A 85 5.73 17.94 -0.51
CA LEU A 85 7.00 17.77 -1.20
C LEU A 85 8.07 18.70 -0.61
N HIS A 86 7.70 19.92 -0.20
CA HIS A 86 8.60 20.80 0.53
C HIS A 86 9.05 20.20 1.86
N ARG A 87 8.13 19.64 2.67
CA ARG A 87 8.45 18.95 3.93
C ARG A 87 9.38 17.75 3.71
N ILE A 88 9.12 16.94 2.68
CA ILE A 88 9.96 15.79 2.30
C ILE A 88 11.38 16.26 1.93
N ARG A 89 11.50 17.33 1.12
CA ARG A 89 12.80 17.90 0.76
C ARG A 89 13.57 18.40 1.98
N GLN A 90 12.91 19.06 2.92
CA GLN A 90 13.54 19.50 4.18
C GLN A 90 14.05 18.31 4.99
N PHE A 91 13.24 17.25 5.10
CA PHE A 91 13.60 16.02 5.80
C PHE A 91 14.82 15.34 5.17
N HIS A 92 14.86 15.22 3.83
CA HIS A 92 16.02 14.68 3.10
C HIS A 92 17.27 15.57 3.24
N ARG A 93 17.13 16.89 3.16
CA ARG A 93 18.26 17.82 3.34
C ARG A 93 18.90 17.68 4.71
N ARG A 94 18.11 17.37 5.74
CA ARG A 94 18.58 17.27 7.12
C ARG A 94 19.27 15.94 7.44
N HIS A 95 18.75 14.83 6.90
CA HIS A 95 19.22 13.49 7.26
C HIS A 95 20.02 12.78 6.16
N GLY A 96 20.08 13.35 4.95
CA GLY A 96 20.85 12.80 3.83
C GLY A 96 20.49 11.34 3.55
N GLU A 97 21.52 10.50 3.44
CA GLU A 97 21.40 9.08 3.10
C GLU A 97 20.84 8.20 4.24
N ALA A 98 20.64 8.74 5.45
CA ALA A 98 20.08 7.97 6.57
C ALA A 98 18.58 7.70 6.40
N VAL A 99 17.90 8.45 5.54
CA VAL A 99 16.45 8.34 5.31
C VAL A 99 16.13 8.29 3.83
N ARG A 100 15.06 7.59 3.49
CA ARG A 100 14.53 7.55 2.12
C ARG A 100 13.02 7.56 2.14
N VAL A 101 12.42 8.58 1.54
CA VAL A 101 10.98 8.57 1.25
C VAL A 101 10.82 7.86 -0.08
N GLU A 102 10.23 6.66 -0.04
CA GLU A 102 10.10 5.79 -1.21
C GLU A 102 8.70 5.81 -1.80
N ALA A 103 7.71 6.25 -1.02
CA ALA A 103 6.33 6.33 -1.48
C ALA A 103 5.67 7.61 -0.92
N VAL A 104 4.88 8.26 -1.76
CA VAL A 104 3.95 9.32 -1.37
C VAL A 104 2.54 8.83 -1.70
N GLU A 105 1.70 8.73 -0.69
CA GLU A 105 0.32 8.24 -0.77
C GLU A 105 -0.64 9.43 -0.73
N MET A 106 -1.59 9.48 -1.65
CA MET A 106 -2.44 10.66 -1.83
C MET A 106 -3.86 10.27 -2.22
N HIS A 107 -4.86 11.02 -1.74
CA HIS A 107 -6.26 10.80 -2.09
C HIS A 107 -6.61 11.54 -3.36
N LEU A 108 -7.02 10.83 -4.41
CA LEU A 108 -7.38 11.46 -5.67
C LEU A 108 -8.74 12.19 -5.53
N PRO A 109 -8.84 13.50 -5.87
CA PRO A 109 -10.09 14.23 -5.85
C PRO A 109 -11.20 13.54 -6.66
N ALA A 110 -12.42 13.48 -6.12
CA ALA A 110 -13.54 12.81 -6.75
C ALA A 110 -13.91 13.40 -8.13
N ASP A 111 -13.72 14.71 -8.29
CA ASP A 111 -13.96 15.43 -9.55
C ASP A 111 -13.09 14.91 -10.71
N LEU A 112 -11.89 14.41 -10.41
CA LEU A 112 -11.03 13.80 -11.43
C LEU A 112 -11.52 12.43 -11.86
N LEU A 113 -12.29 11.72 -11.03
CA LEU A 113 -12.81 10.40 -11.32
C LEU A 113 -14.08 10.43 -12.18
N THR A 114 -14.77 11.59 -12.25
CA THR A 114 -15.96 11.79 -13.08
C THR A 114 -15.63 12.45 -14.43
N GLY A 115 -14.45 13.05 -14.56
CA GLY A 115 -13.96 13.66 -15.79
C GLY A 115 -13.50 12.69 -16.88
N ASP A 116 -12.84 13.24 -17.91
CA ASP A 116 -12.28 12.50 -19.03
C ASP A 116 -10.78 12.23 -18.89
N THR A 117 -10.26 11.35 -19.75
CA THR A 117 -8.85 10.94 -19.73
C THR A 117 -7.89 12.11 -20.03
N ALA A 118 -8.32 13.09 -20.82
CA ALA A 118 -7.49 14.25 -21.14
C ALA A 118 -7.26 15.12 -19.91
N THR A 119 -8.31 15.37 -19.14
CA THR A 119 -8.29 16.12 -17.88
C THR A 119 -7.41 15.44 -16.84
N LEU A 120 -7.57 14.12 -16.65
CA LEU A 120 -6.73 13.36 -15.72
C LEU A 120 -5.25 13.39 -16.18
N ASN A 121 -4.99 13.24 -17.48
CA ASN A 121 -3.63 13.30 -18.00
C ASN A 121 -2.98 14.68 -17.87
N GLU A 122 -3.74 15.76 -18.00
CA GLU A 122 -3.29 17.12 -17.73
C GLU A 122 -2.96 17.31 -16.26
N PHE A 123 -3.87 16.92 -15.37
CA PHE A 123 -3.64 16.98 -13.93
C PHE A 123 -2.38 16.20 -13.50
N LEU A 124 -2.17 14.99 -14.02
CA LEU A 124 -0.96 14.21 -13.72
C LEU A 124 0.31 14.88 -14.24
N ARG A 125 0.25 15.59 -15.38
CA ARG A 125 1.40 16.38 -15.88
C ARG A 125 1.69 17.56 -14.94
N ASP A 126 0.67 18.27 -14.50
CA ASP A 126 0.84 19.41 -13.58
C ASP A 126 1.36 18.96 -12.22
N MET A 127 0.87 17.82 -11.73
CA MET A 127 1.38 17.16 -10.53
C MET A 127 2.89 16.88 -10.63
N LEU A 128 3.35 16.37 -11.77
CA LEU A 128 4.77 16.08 -12.00
C LEU A 128 5.62 17.33 -12.22
N ALA A 129 5.07 18.36 -12.85
CA ALA A 129 5.73 19.65 -13.02
C ALA A 129 6.00 20.31 -11.65
N GLY A 130 5.01 20.34 -10.76
CA GLY A 130 5.19 20.81 -9.38
C GLY A 130 6.15 19.94 -8.54
N ALA A 131 6.38 18.70 -8.97
CA ALA A 131 7.30 17.77 -8.34
C ALA A 131 8.73 17.78 -8.93
N GLU A 132 9.05 18.62 -9.93
CA GLU A 132 10.34 18.56 -10.66
C GLU A 132 11.58 18.53 -9.77
N ASP A 133 11.64 19.35 -8.72
CA ASP A 133 12.75 19.34 -7.77
C ASP A 133 12.80 18.09 -6.87
N ALA A 134 11.65 17.44 -6.63
CA ALA A 134 11.56 16.18 -5.89
C ALA A 134 11.88 14.95 -6.75
N ARG A 135 11.80 15.07 -8.09
CA ARG A 135 12.07 13.98 -9.05
C ARG A 135 13.53 13.54 -9.09
N ARG A 136 14.47 14.30 -8.51
CA ARG A 136 15.88 13.86 -8.36
C ARG A 136 16.08 12.82 -7.24
N ALA A 137 15.09 12.62 -6.36
CA ALA A 137 15.10 11.67 -5.25
C ALA A 137 13.98 10.59 -5.35
N THR A 138 13.42 10.40 -6.56
CA THR A 138 12.10 9.87 -6.92
C THR A 138 11.40 8.93 -5.91
N PRO A 139 10.35 9.40 -5.20
CA PRO A 139 9.36 8.51 -4.60
C PRO A 139 8.41 7.95 -5.66
N ALA A 140 7.80 6.79 -5.39
CA ALA A 140 6.64 6.32 -6.11
C ALA A 140 5.36 7.01 -5.59
N PHE A 141 4.48 7.46 -6.49
CA PHE A 141 3.22 8.10 -6.12
C PHE A 141 2.08 7.07 -6.14
N PHE A 142 1.39 6.90 -5.01
CA PHE A 142 0.25 6.00 -4.91
C PHE A 142 -1.05 6.77 -4.75
N LEU A 143 -1.91 6.68 -5.76
CA LEU A 143 -3.20 7.37 -5.81
C LEU A 143 -4.29 6.49 -5.19
N GLU A 144 -4.89 6.96 -4.11
CA GLU A 144 -6.05 6.32 -3.47
C GLU A 144 -7.31 6.64 -4.28
N ILE A 145 -8.00 5.59 -4.70
CA ILE A 145 -9.30 5.67 -5.35
C ILE A 145 -10.38 5.10 -4.42
N PRO A 146 -11.63 5.58 -4.49
CA PRO A 146 -12.73 5.03 -3.72
C PRO A 146 -13.12 3.64 -4.25
N LEU A 147 -13.15 2.66 -3.35
CA LEU A 147 -13.62 1.29 -3.62
C LEU A 147 -15.11 1.15 -3.28
N ASN A 148 -15.94 1.85 -4.05
CA ASN A 148 -17.41 1.80 -3.99
C ASN A 148 -17.98 1.07 -5.22
N GLU A 149 -19.28 1.20 -5.50
CA GLU A 149 -19.95 0.56 -6.66
C GLU A 149 -19.33 0.92 -8.03
N GLN A 150 -18.53 2.01 -8.10
CA GLN A 150 -17.81 2.41 -9.31
C GLN A 150 -16.35 1.96 -9.33
N ALA A 151 -15.91 1.09 -8.40
CA ALA A 151 -14.52 0.65 -8.27
C ALA A 151 -13.92 0.16 -9.60
N ALA A 152 -14.64 -0.68 -10.35
CA ALA A 152 -14.19 -1.15 -11.67
C ALA A 152 -13.91 -0.02 -12.66
N ARG A 153 -14.83 0.95 -12.73
CA ARG A 153 -14.70 2.14 -13.60
C ARG A 153 -13.52 2.99 -13.16
N HIS A 154 -13.45 3.34 -11.87
CA HIS A 154 -12.38 4.19 -11.33
C HIS A 154 -11.00 3.55 -11.49
N ALA A 155 -10.87 2.26 -11.15
CA ALA A 155 -9.62 1.55 -11.28
C ALA A 155 -9.16 1.51 -12.74
N THR A 156 -10.01 1.05 -13.66
CA THR A 156 -9.68 1.00 -15.10
C THR A 156 -9.29 2.37 -15.65
N PHE A 157 -10.06 3.40 -15.29
CA PHE A 157 -9.83 4.77 -15.74
C PHE A 157 -8.48 5.32 -15.25
N VAL A 158 -8.20 5.18 -13.95
CA VAL A 158 -6.96 5.69 -13.36
C VAL A 158 -5.76 4.87 -13.80
N THR A 159 -5.83 3.52 -13.78
CA THR A 159 -4.70 2.68 -14.23
C THR A 159 -4.38 2.93 -15.70
N GLY A 160 -5.39 3.11 -16.56
CA GLY A 160 -5.18 3.46 -17.97
C GLY A 160 -4.48 4.81 -18.16
N ALA A 161 -4.70 5.78 -17.27
CA ALA A 161 -3.99 7.05 -17.29
C ALA A 161 -2.57 6.96 -16.69
N LEU A 162 -2.32 6.01 -15.77
CA LEU A 162 -1.01 5.81 -15.13
C LEU A 162 -0.06 4.92 -15.97
N ALA A 163 -0.60 4.00 -16.76
CA ALA A 163 0.16 3.02 -17.53
C ALA A 163 1.15 3.68 -18.51
N GLY A 164 2.36 3.12 -18.59
CA GLY A 164 3.38 3.55 -19.57
C GLY A 164 3.99 4.93 -19.32
N ARG A 165 3.82 5.52 -18.13
CA ARG A 165 4.46 6.78 -17.75
C ARG A 165 5.89 6.55 -17.25
N ASP A 166 6.87 6.87 -18.08
CA ASP A 166 8.30 6.78 -17.74
C ASP A 166 8.78 7.97 -16.87
N GLU A 167 7.96 9.02 -16.79
CA GLU A 167 8.29 10.26 -16.10
C GLU A 167 8.36 10.13 -14.57
N ALA A 168 7.62 9.18 -14.00
CA ALA A 168 7.60 8.86 -12.57
C ALA A 168 6.95 7.50 -12.33
N ALA A 169 7.30 6.86 -11.20
CA ALA A 169 6.61 5.65 -10.76
C ALA A 169 5.26 6.02 -10.14
N PHE A 170 4.18 5.48 -10.72
CA PHE A 170 2.82 5.60 -10.19
C PHE A 170 2.26 4.24 -9.80
N GLY A 171 1.33 4.24 -8.86
CA GLY A 171 0.54 3.07 -8.51
C GLY A 171 -0.81 3.44 -7.88
N LEU A 172 -1.63 2.44 -7.63
CA LEU A 172 -2.86 2.60 -6.86
C LEU A 172 -2.64 2.31 -5.38
N LYS A 173 -3.28 3.11 -4.53
CA LYS A 173 -3.48 2.76 -3.12
C LYS A 173 -4.89 2.20 -2.96
N LEU A 174 -4.99 0.96 -2.54
CA LEU A 174 -6.25 0.27 -2.26
C LEU A 174 -6.47 0.25 -0.75
N ARG A 175 -7.42 1.05 -0.26
CA ARG A 175 -7.80 1.02 1.16
C ARG A 175 -8.72 -0.16 1.41
N CYS A 176 -8.31 -1.08 2.28
CA CYS A 176 -9.00 -2.33 2.59
C CYS A 176 -9.69 -2.31 3.97
N GLY A 177 -9.61 -1.19 4.70
CA GLY A 177 -10.27 -1.04 5.99
C GLY A 177 -10.17 0.38 6.56
N GLY A 178 -10.73 0.55 7.76
CA GLY A 178 -10.80 1.81 8.48
C GLY A 178 -11.59 1.68 9.79
N PRO A 179 -11.88 2.80 10.47
CA PRO A 179 -12.57 2.77 11.76
C PRO A 179 -14.01 2.26 11.73
N VAL A 180 -14.68 2.23 10.56
CA VAL A 180 -16.07 1.76 10.47
C VAL A 180 -16.23 0.60 9.47
N PRO A 181 -17.27 -0.24 9.62
CA PRO A 181 -17.52 -1.36 8.70
C PRO A 181 -17.57 -0.94 7.22
N ALA A 182 -18.10 0.26 6.92
CA ALA A 182 -18.18 0.80 5.56
C ALA A 182 -16.82 1.09 4.91
N ASP A 183 -15.75 1.22 5.71
CA ASP A 183 -14.38 1.42 5.20
C ASP A 183 -13.75 0.13 4.66
N HIS A 184 -14.40 -1.01 4.87
CA HIS A 184 -13.94 -2.33 4.42
C HIS A 184 -14.65 -2.66 3.10
N PRO A 185 -13.99 -2.46 1.95
CA PRO A 185 -14.62 -2.68 0.66
C PRO A 185 -14.98 -4.16 0.48
N ALA A 186 -16.10 -4.43 -0.19
CA ALA A 186 -16.48 -5.79 -0.51
C ALA A 186 -15.47 -6.44 -1.49
N PRO A 187 -15.28 -7.77 -1.44
CA PRO A 187 -14.28 -8.48 -2.26
C PRO A 187 -14.41 -8.27 -3.77
N ASP A 188 -15.62 -8.06 -4.29
CA ASP A 188 -15.88 -7.73 -5.70
C ASP A 188 -15.19 -6.44 -6.12
N ARG A 189 -15.37 -5.37 -5.34
CA ARG A 189 -14.76 -4.05 -5.60
C ARG A 189 -13.23 -4.10 -5.57
N LEU A 190 -12.68 -4.91 -4.65
CA LEU A 190 -11.23 -5.12 -4.54
C LEU A 190 -10.71 -5.96 -5.71
N SER A 191 -11.45 -6.98 -6.14
CA SER A 191 -11.09 -7.83 -7.28
C SER A 191 -11.01 -7.01 -8.57
N ASP A 192 -11.97 -6.13 -8.82
CA ASP A 192 -11.98 -5.25 -9.98
C ASP A 192 -10.75 -4.34 -10.01
N ALA A 193 -10.39 -3.75 -8.85
CA ALA A 193 -9.24 -2.87 -8.76
C ALA A 193 -7.91 -3.61 -8.95
N VAL A 194 -7.77 -4.81 -8.37
CA VAL A 194 -6.57 -5.66 -8.54
C VAL A 194 -6.41 -6.08 -10.00
N LEU A 195 -7.48 -6.51 -10.67
CA LEU A 195 -7.42 -6.89 -12.08
C LEU A 195 -7.10 -5.70 -13.00
N ALA A 196 -7.62 -4.50 -12.71
CA ALA A 196 -7.25 -3.30 -13.45
C ALA A 196 -5.74 -3.01 -13.35
N CYS A 197 -5.16 -3.16 -12.15
CA CYS A 197 -3.72 -3.04 -11.92
C CYS A 197 -2.93 -4.08 -12.72
N LEU A 198 -3.29 -5.36 -12.60
CA LEU A 198 -2.62 -6.46 -13.29
C LEU A 198 -2.64 -6.30 -14.82
N ARG A 199 -3.79 -5.90 -15.39
CA ARG A 199 -3.95 -5.74 -16.84
C ARG A 199 -3.16 -4.58 -17.43
N GLN A 200 -2.90 -3.55 -16.64
CA GLN A 200 -2.21 -2.33 -17.08
C GLN A 200 -0.76 -2.26 -16.60
N ASP A 201 -0.26 -3.30 -15.93
CA ASP A 201 1.04 -3.34 -15.24
C ASP A 201 1.27 -2.12 -14.32
N VAL A 202 0.19 -1.67 -13.68
CA VAL A 202 0.23 -0.56 -12.72
C VAL A 202 0.33 -1.16 -11.33
N PRO A 203 1.38 -0.86 -10.53
CA PRO A 203 1.49 -1.41 -9.20
C PRO A 203 0.38 -0.91 -8.28
N PHE A 204 0.03 -1.72 -7.30
CA PHE A 204 -0.78 -1.30 -6.17
C PHE A 204 -0.08 -1.59 -4.85
N LYS A 205 -0.49 -0.82 -3.85
CA LYS A 205 -0.32 -1.19 -2.45
C LYS A 205 -1.67 -1.21 -1.77
N ALA A 206 -1.86 -2.18 -0.89
CA ALA A 206 -3.03 -2.25 -0.05
C ALA A 206 -2.77 -1.53 1.28
N THR A 207 -3.79 -0.99 1.93
CA THR A 207 -3.61 -0.25 3.19
C THR A 207 -4.82 -0.45 4.09
N ALA A 208 -4.59 -0.46 5.41
CA ALA A 208 -5.60 -0.67 6.44
C ALA A 208 -6.29 -2.06 6.37
N GLY A 209 -6.55 -2.66 7.53
CA GLY A 209 -7.35 -3.87 7.65
C GLY A 209 -6.71 -5.20 7.23
N LEU A 210 -5.42 -5.22 6.88
CA LEU A 210 -4.68 -6.43 6.45
C LEU A 210 -3.73 -6.92 7.55
N HIS A 211 -4.31 -7.34 8.67
CA HIS A 211 -3.57 -7.81 9.87
C HIS A 211 -3.32 -9.32 9.85
N HIS A 212 -4.25 -10.06 9.28
CA HIS A 212 -4.30 -11.51 9.34
C HIS A 212 -4.03 -12.14 7.97
N PRO A 213 -3.44 -13.35 7.91
CA PRO A 213 -3.17 -14.04 6.66
C PRO A 213 -4.45 -14.30 5.86
N PHE A 214 -5.49 -14.79 6.53
CA PHE A 214 -6.74 -15.19 5.90
C PHE A 214 -7.89 -14.26 6.24
N ARG A 215 -8.86 -14.17 5.32
CA ARG A 215 -10.12 -13.46 5.54
C ARG A 215 -10.81 -14.01 6.78
N ARG A 216 -11.30 -13.13 7.65
CA ARG A 216 -12.01 -13.52 8.87
C ARG A 216 -12.94 -12.43 9.35
N TYR A 217 -13.94 -12.80 10.14
CA TYR A 217 -14.72 -11.83 10.91
C TYR A 217 -13.88 -11.30 12.07
N ASP A 218 -13.95 -10.00 12.28
CA ASP A 218 -13.33 -9.32 13.41
C ASP A 218 -14.43 -8.67 14.27
N ASP A 219 -14.43 -9.04 15.55
CA ASP A 219 -15.47 -8.60 16.49
C ASP A 219 -15.34 -7.12 16.83
N ASP A 220 -14.12 -6.57 16.89
CA ASP A 220 -13.87 -5.16 17.22
C ASP A 220 -14.23 -4.23 16.06
N ALA A 221 -13.96 -4.65 14.83
CA ALA A 221 -14.34 -3.93 13.62
C ALA A 221 -15.79 -4.21 13.16
N GLU A 222 -16.47 -5.17 13.81
CA GLU A 222 -17.82 -5.65 13.50
C GLU A 222 -18.03 -6.01 12.02
N THR A 223 -16.99 -6.51 11.34
CA THR A 223 -17.02 -6.74 9.88
C THR A 223 -16.05 -7.83 9.45
N MET A 224 -16.18 -8.27 8.20
CA MET A 224 -15.24 -9.20 7.56
C MET A 224 -13.97 -8.44 7.13
N MET A 225 -12.83 -8.80 7.71
CA MET A 225 -11.51 -8.28 7.38
C MET A 225 -10.89 -9.07 6.23
N HIS A 226 -10.13 -8.40 5.37
CA HIS A 226 -9.41 -9.05 4.28
C HIS A 226 -8.14 -9.75 4.79
N GLY A 227 -7.81 -10.89 4.20
CA GLY A 227 -6.56 -11.59 4.45
C GLY A 227 -5.46 -11.18 3.48
N PHE A 228 -4.22 -10.96 3.96
CA PHE A 228 -3.11 -10.62 3.06
C PHE A 228 -2.65 -11.81 2.20
N VAL A 229 -2.84 -13.06 2.63
CA VAL A 229 -2.62 -14.24 1.78
C VAL A 229 -3.69 -14.30 0.70
N ASN A 230 -4.98 -14.09 1.04
CA ASN A 230 -6.04 -14.03 0.03
C ASN A 230 -5.72 -12.98 -1.04
N LEU A 231 -5.33 -11.77 -0.63
CA LEU A 231 -5.10 -10.66 -1.55
C LEU A 231 -3.87 -10.87 -2.45
N PHE A 232 -2.71 -11.16 -1.86
CA PHE A 232 -1.47 -11.26 -2.63
C PHE A 232 -1.35 -12.61 -3.35
N GLY A 233 -1.80 -13.70 -2.73
CA GLY A 233 -1.93 -15.00 -3.36
C GLY A 233 -2.96 -14.98 -4.48
N GLY A 234 -4.13 -14.37 -4.25
CA GLY A 234 -5.15 -14.18 -5.26
C GLY A 234 -4.68 -13.33 -6.44
N ALA A 235 -3.95 -12.24 -6.21
CA ALA A 235 -3.35 -11.44 -7.28
C ALA A 235 -2.32 -12.26 -8.10
N ALA A 236 -1.53 -13.11 -7.45
CA ALA A 236 -0.57 -13.97 -8.14
C ALA A 236 -1.26 -15.07 -8.96
N LEU A 237 -2.26 -15.74 -8.40
CA LEU A 237 -3.08 -16.72 -9.11
C LEU A 237 -3.85 -16.07 -10.28
N ALA A 238 -4.36 -14.85 -10.09
CA ALA A 238 -5.02 -14.09 -11.14
C ALA A 238 -4.11 -13.78 -12.31
N ALA A 239 -2.85 -13.41 -12.04
CA ALA A 239 -1.86 -13.17 -13.07
C ALA A 239 -1.43 -14.45 -13.81
N GLU A 240 -1.32 -15.57 -13.08
CA GLU A 240 -0.86 -16.85 -13.63
C GLU A 240 -1.93 -17.53 -14.51
N HIS A 241 -3.20 -17.44 -14.10
CA HIS A 241 -4.32 -18.16 -14.72
C HIS A 241 -5.29 -17.27 -15.50
N ASP A 242 -4.97 -15.99 -15.69
CA ASP A 242 -5.84 -14.98 -16.35
C ASP A 242 -7.27 -14.96 -15.76
N LEU A 243 -7.36 -14.93 -14.43
CA LEU A 243 -8.63 -15.06 -13.73
C LEU A 243 -9.57 -13.87 -14.01
N SER A 244 -10.86 -14.16 -14.16
CA SER A 244 -11.92 -13.17 -14.19
C SER A 244 -12.16 -12.52 -12.82
N ALA A 245 -12.89 -11.39 -12.79
CA ALA A 245 -13.25 -10.71 -11.54
C ALA A 245 -14.05 -11.62 -10.59
N GLY A 246 -14.93 -12.46 -11.13
CA GLY A 246 -15.69 -13.43 -10.34
C GLY A 246 -14.80 -14.54 -9.74
N GLU A 247 -13.76 -14.95 -10.44
CA GLU A 247 -12.79 -15.94 -9.95
C GLU A 247 -11.90 -15.38 -8.85
N LEU A 248 -11.29 -14.21 -9.07
CA LEU A 248 -10.51 -13.54 -8.05
C LEU A 248 -11.35 -13.23 -6.80
N ARG A 249 -12.61 -12.80 -6.99
CA ARG A 249 -13.54 -12.57 -5.88
C ARG A 249 -13.72 -13.81 -5.02
N ARG A 250 -13.79 -15.01 -5.60
CA ARG A 250 -13.92 -16.27 -4.82
C ARG A 250 -12.72 -16.45 -3.90
N ILE A 251 -11.51 -16.21 -4.39
CA ILE A 251 -10.27 -16.28 -3.59
C ILE A 251 -10.27 -15.21 -2.49
N LEU A 252 -10.65 -13.97 -2.82
CA LEU A 252 -10.68 -12.86 -1.85
C LEU A 252 -11.80 -12.98 -0.80
N SER A 253 -12.83 -13.77 -1.10
CA SER A 253 -13.95 -14.04 -0.19
C SER A 253 -13.77 -15.30 0.64
N ASP A 254 -12.74 -16.10 0.38
CA ASP A 254 -12.53 -17.40 1.03
C ASP A 254 -12.00 -17.20 2.46
N ASP A 255 -12.81 -17.58 3.44
CA ASP A 255 -12.53 -17.54 4.87
C ASP A 255 -12.27 -18.93 5.47
N GLU A 256 -11.99 -19.93 4.63
CA GLU A 256 -11.56 -21.27 5.02
C GLU A 256 -10.04 -21.43 4.79
N PRO A 257 -9.17 -21.25 5.82
CA PRO A 257 -7.72 -21.36 5.69
C PRO A 257 -7.24 -22.68 5.08
N ASP A 258 -7.92 -23.79 5.36
CA ASP A 258 -7.55 -25.14 4.91
C ASP A 258 -7.64 -25.32 3.38
N ARG A 259 -8.28 -24.38 2.66
CA ARG A 259 -8.29 -24.37 1.18
C ARG A 259 -7.02 -23.79 0.58
N PHE A 260 -6.19 -23.15 1.39
CA PHE A 260 -4.87 -22.69 1.01
C PHE A 260 -3.84 -23.70 1.49
N ALA A 261 -3.00 -24.18 0.58
CA ALA A 261 -1.88 -25.06 0.93
C ALA A 261 -0.57 -24.47 0.43
N PHE A 262 0.50 -24.73 1.18
CA PHE A 262 1.84 -24.26 0.89
C PHE A 262 2.75 -25.47 0.82
N ASP A 263 3.46 -25.61 -0.29
CA ASP A 263 4.63 -26.47 -0.36
C ASP A 263 5.90 -25.61 -0.44
N ASP A 264 7.06 -26.24 -0.59
CA ASP A 264 8.36 -25.55 -0.58
C ASP A 264 8.45 -24.44 -1.64
N ASP A 265 7.73 -24.57 -2.76
CA ASP A 265 7.88 -23.69 -3.92
C ASP A 265 6.56 -23.26 -4.58
N THR A 266 5.41 -23.53 -3.97
CA THR A 266 4.10 -23.32 -4.57
C THR A 266 3.06 -22.94 -3.52
N LEU A 267 2.26 -21.94 -3.84
CA LEU A 267 1.00 -21.64 -3.17
C LEU A 267 -0.14 -22.29 -3.94
N HIS A 268 -1.00 -23.02 -3.25
CA HIS A 268 -2.23 -23.60 -3.79
C HIS A 268 -3.45 -22.93 -3.20
N TRP A 269 -4.48 -22.76 -4.01
CA TRP A 269 -5.85 -22.49 -3.57
C TRP A 269 -6.80 -23.37 -4.38
N GLN A 270 -7.44 -24.33 -3.71
CA GLN A 270 -8.24 -25.37 -4.37
C GLN A 270 -7.46 -26.02 -5.53
N ASP A 271 -8.01 -26.01 -6.76
CA ASP A 271 -7.39 -26.59 -7.94
C ASP A 271 -6.36 -25.67 -8.64
N LEU A 272 -6.18 -24.43 -8.15
CA LEU A 272 -5.24 -23.46 -8.71
C LEU A 272 -3.94 -23.45 -7.91
N SER A 273 -2.83 -23.22 -8.61
CA SER A 273 -1.50 -23.13 -7.99
C SER A 273 -0.65 -22.05 -8.64
N VAL A 274 0.29 -21.48 -7.88
CA VAL A 274 1.24 -20.49 -8.38
C VAL A 274 2.61 -20.71 -7.73
N SER A 275 3.66 -20.72 -8.54
CA SER A 275 5.02 -20.95 -8.04
C SER A 275 5.54 -19.76 -7.21
N SER A 276 6.53 -20.04 -6.36
CA SER A 276 7.23 -19.05 -5.55
C SER A 276 7.92 -18.01 -6.42
N GLU A 277 8.39 -18.39 -7.61
CA GLU A 277 8.94 -17.47 -8.61
C GLU A 277 7.87 -16.52 -9.17
N ALA A 278 6.72 -17.05 -9.60
CA ALA A 278 5.62 -16.26 -10.12
C ALA A 278 5.04 -15.31 -9.05
N LEU A 279 4.89 -15.80 -7.81
CA LEU A 279 4.48 -14.97 -6.67
C LEU A 279 5.48 -13.85 -6.42
N ARG A 280 6.79 -14.13 -6.39
CA ARG A 280 7.83 -13.10 -6.24
C ARG A 280 7.80 -12.08 -7.38
N ARG A 281 7.55 -12.51 -8.63
CA ARG A 281 7.39 -11.63 -9.79
C ARG A 281 6.24 -10.65 -9.58
N VAL A 282 5.03 -11.16 -9.32
CA VAL A 282 3.83 -10.32 -9.09
C VAL A 282 4.03 -9.39 -7.90
N ARG A 283 4.64 -9.88 -6.81
CA ARG A 283 4.94 -9.06 -5.63
C ARG A 283 5.91 -7.92 -5.93
N ARG A 284 6.88 -8.13 -6.82
CA ARG A 284 7.90 -7.12 -7.17
C ARG A 284 7.42 -6.11 -8.20
N SER A 285 6.52 -6.50 -9.12
CA SER A 285 6.03 -5.63 -10.19
C SER A 285 4.70 -4.96 -9.87
N VAL A 286 3.70 -5.71 -9.39
CA VAL A 286 2.32 -5.21 -9.27
C VAL A 286 1.83 -5.15 -7.81
N ALA A 287 1.84 -6.25 -7.07
CA ALA A 287 1.32 -6.30 -5.69
C ALA A 287 2.42 -5.95 -4.67
N LEU A 288 2.66 -4.66 -4.42
CA LEU A 288 3.93 -4.22 -3.83
C LEU A 288 4.02 -4.30 -2.30
N SER A 289 2.98 -3.92 -1.57
CA SER A 289 3.00 -3.92 -0.10
C SER A 289 1.60 -3.80 0.46
N PHE A 290 1.46 -4.15 1.73
CA PHE A 290 0.28 -3.81 2.51
C PHE A 290 0.65 -3.03 3.77
N GLY A 291 -0.23 -2.12 4.19
CA GLY A 291 -0.08 -1.38 5.44
C GLY A 291 -0.71 -2.13 6.61
N SER A 292 0.00 -2.23 7.75
CA SER A 292 -0.54 -2.75 9.00
C SER A 292 -0.08 -1.89 10.19
N CYS A 293 -0.96 -1.62 11.15
CA CYS A 293 -0.58 -0.93 12.38
C CYS A 293 0.20 -1.82 13.37
N SER A 294 0.26 -3.13 13.11
CA SER A 294 1.05 -4.10 13.87
C SER A 294 1.98 -4.86 12.96
N PHE A 295 3.27 -4.93 13.32
CA PHE A 295 4.20 -5.84 12.68
C PHE A 295 4.23 -7.21 13.36
N ASP A 296 3.73 -7.30 14.59
CA ASP A 296 3.73 -8.53 15.37
C ASP A 296 2.56 -9.44 14.98
N GLU A 297 1.36 -8.89 14.74
CA GLU A 297 0.16 -9.66 14.38
C GLU A 297 0.35 -10.53 13.12
N PRO A 298 0.75 -9.98 11.94
CA PRO A 298 0.99 -10.82 10.77
C PRO A 298 2.03 -11.93 11.02
N ARG A 299 3.03 -11.67 11.86
CA ARG A 299 4.10 -12.64 12.16
C ARG A 299 3.63 -13.73 13.11
N ALA A 300 2.91 -13.34 14.15
CA ALA A 300 2.35 -14.28 15.13
C ALA A 300 1.40 -15.25 14.45
N ASP A 301 0.53 -14.75 13.58
CA ASP A 301 -0.40 -15.59 12.83
C ASP A 301 0.31 -16.53 11.85
N LEU A 302 1.28 -16.03 11.09
CA LEU A 302 2.04 -16.88 10.17
C LEU A 302 2.81 -17.98 10.92
N ARG A 303 3.40 -17.68 12.09
CA ARG A 303 4.04 -18.69 12.95
C ARG A 303 3.05 -19.70 13.51
N ALA A 304 1.87 -19.25 13.94
CA ALA A 304 0.81 -20.14 14.42
C ALA A 304 0.34 -21.11 13.32
N LEU A 305 0.43 -20.70 12.06
CA LEU A 305 0.17 -21.51 10.88
C LEU A 305 1.37 -22.35 10.40
N GLY A 306 2.55 -22.20 11.02
CA GLY A 306 3.78 -22.89 10.59
C GLY A 306 4.35 -22.38 9.26
N LEU A 307 4.04 -21.14 8.88
CA LEU A 307 4.48 -20.49 7.63
C LEU A 307 5.69 -19.56 7.83
N LEU A 308 6.21 -19.47 9.06
CA LEU A 308 7.42 -18.74 9.48
C LEU A 308 8.20 -19.52 10.53
#